data_AF-A0A9N9I5U1-F1
#
_entry.id   AF-A0A9N9I5U1-F1
#
_cell.length_a   1.000
_cell.length_b   1.000
_cell.length_c   1.000
_cell.angle_alpha   90.00
_cell.angle_beta   90.00
_cell.angle_gamma   90.00
#
_symmetry.space_group_name_H-M   'P 1'
#
loop_
_entity.id
_entity.type
_entity.pdbx_description
1 polymer ?
#
loop_
_entity_poly.entity_id
_entity_poly.type
_entity_poly.pdbx_seq_one_letter_code
_entity_poly.pdbx_strand_id
1 'polypeptide(L)'
;SDDGDGDATNARINSKAKQFATYDGPDDDDLEIIKENDLAFRNEDSETDEGDERTEDMDDDTDQSQELFSKLRDKTKRSDLRDKIVESSTYVTDYQFDHTNSRWCDIELQFPADSKKLLLLSLAEDACKKTVIREVSGINKSYPITSDIEGDTSKTIATEGVNFRQIWLYDDIIDINKIYSNDIAAILKNYGVEAARGAIMKEISDVFAAYSINVDPRHLTLVADYMTFEGTFKPFNRMGLASNSSPFLQMSFESTCNFLTHATLNNATDTLNSPSARLVLGKVVQGGTGIFEVRQLCKTY
;
A
#
# COMPACT_ATOMS: atom_id res chain seq x y z
N SER A 1 4.64 -67.32 -19.32
CA SER A 1 3.74 -66.72 -18.34
C SER A 1 4.62 -65.93 -17.42
N ASP A 2 4.79 -64.65 -17.70
CA ASP A 2 5.71 -63.77 -16.98
C ASP A 2 4.93 -62.50 -16.63
N ASP A 3 4.30 -62.53 -15.46
CA ASP A 3 3.53 -61.43 -14.88
C ASP A 3 4.02 -61.28 -13.44
N GLY A 4 4.82 -60.25 -13.16
CA GLY A 4 5.28 -60.04 -11.79
C GLY A 4 6.20 -58.86 -11.45
N ASP A 5 6.54 -57.94 -12.36
CA ASP A 5 7.52 -56.88 -12.05
C ASP A 5 7.10 -55.44 -12.44
N GLY A 6 5.80 -55.21 -12.66
CA GLY A 6 5.28 -53.94 -13.20
C GLY A 6 4.89 -52.85 -12.17
N ASP A 7 4.82 -53.16 -10.87
CA ASP A 7 4.12 -52.30 -9.90
C ASP A 7 5.06 -51.33 -9.14
N ALA A 8 6.25 -51.78 -8.74
CA ALA A 8 7.18 -50.97 -7.96
C ALA A 8 7.77 -49.78 -8.74
N THR A 9 7.93 -49.93 -10.06
CA THR A 9 8.50 -48.90 -10.94
C THR A 9 7.48 -47.79 -11.22
N ASN A 10 6.20 -48.15 -11.42
CA ASN A 10 5.12 -47.19 -11.61
C ASN A 10 4.81 -46.41 -10.33
N ALA A 11 4.87 -47.04 -9.15
CA ALA A 11 4.69 -46.35 -7.87
C ALA A 11 5.79 -45.29 -7.61
N ARG A 12 7.05 -45.58 -7.98
CA ARG A 12 8.17 -44.62 -7.88
C ARG A 12 8.07 -43.46 -8.89
N ILE A 13 7.56 -43.73 -10.09
CA ILE A 13 7.33 -42.68 -11.10
C ILE A 13 6.19 -41.78 -10.65
N ASN A 14 5.09 -42.33 -10.10
CA ASN A 14 3.99 -41.54 -9.55
C ASN A 14 4.36 -40.77 -8.28
N SER A 15 5.23 -41.31 -7.42
CA SER A 15 5.72 -40.56 -6.25
C SER A 15 6.64 -39.41 -6.65
N LYS A 16 7.46 -39.59 -7.70
CA LYS A 16 8.27 -38.50 -8.27
C LYS A 16 7.39 -37.46 -8.99
N ALA A 17 6.40 -37.90 -9.76
CA ALA A 17 5.44 -36.98 -10.40
C ALA A 17 4.64 -36.16 -9.36
N LYS A 18 4.29 -36.76 -8.21
CA LYS A 18 3.68 -36.05 -7.08
C LYS A 18 4.63 -35.08 -6.37
N GLN A 19 5.93 -35.38 -6.28
CA GLN A 19 6.93 -34.44 -5.75
C GLN A 19 7.22 -33.26 -6.69
N PHE A 20 6.98 -33.40 -8.00
CA PHE A 20 7.05 -32.31 -8.98
C PHE A 20 5.73 -31.53 -9.13
N ALA A 21 4.64 -31.97 -8.49
CA ALA A 21 3.30 -31.39 -8.63
C ALA A 21 2.81 -30.62 -7.40
N THR A 22 3.66 -30.38 -6.40
CA THR A 22 3.40 -29.35 -5.39
C THR A 22 3.90 -28.02 -5.92
N TYR A 23 3.09 -27.44 -6.81
CA TYR A 23 3.17 -26.03 -7.14
C TYR A 23 2.36 -25.28 -6.09
N ASP A 24 3.07 -24.67 -5.14
CA ASP A 24 2.47 -23.56 -4.41
C ASP A 24 2.15 -22.45 -5.43
N GLY A 25 0.94 -21.92 -5.30
CA GLY A 25 0.49 -20.76 -6.06
C GLY A 25 1.32 -19.52 -5.73
N PRO A 26 0.85 -18.32 -6.09
CA PRO A 26 1.33 -17.13 -5.42
C PRO A 26 1.11 -17.29 -3.91
N ASP A 27 2.18 -17.17 -3.12
CA ASP A 27 2.08 -17.14 -1.67
C ASP A 27 1.26 -15.90 -1.26
N ASP A 28 0.74 -15.85 -0.03
CA ASP A 28 -0.12 -14.74 0.41
C ASP A 28 0.55 -13.36 0.21
N ASP A 29 1.87 -13.28 0.39
CA ASP A 29 2.68 -12.08 0.14
C ASP A 29 2.68 -11.65 -1.35
N ASP A 30 2.71 -12.62 -2.29
CA ASP A 30 2.65 -12.35 -3.73
C ASP A 30 1.25 -11.81 -4.12
N LEU A 31 0.19 -12.32 -3.47
CA LEU A 31 -1.19 -11.88 -3.72
C LEU A 31 -1.46 -10.47 -3.20
N GLU A 32 -0.83 -10.08 -2.09
CA GLU A 32 -0.94 -8.72 -1.56
C GLU A 32 -0.28 -7.69 -2.49
N ILE A 33 0.91 -7.98 -3.00
CA ILE A 33 1.63 -7.10 -3.94
C ILE A 33 0.85 -6.94 -5.25
N ILE A 34 0.25 -8.03 -5.77
CA ILE A 34 -0.60 -7.97 -6.97
C ILE A 34 -1.83 -7.07 -6.74
N LYS A 35 -2.49 -7.20 -5.58
CA LYS A 35 -3.63 -6.35 -5.23
C LYS A 35 -3.26 -4.89 -5.10
N GLU A 36 -2.13 -4.57 -4.48
CA GLU A 36 -1.66 -3.18 -4.36
C GLU A 36 -1.37 -2.56 -5.72
N ASN A 37 -0.71 -3.30 -6.62
CA ASN A 37 -0.43 -2.83 -7.98
C ASN A 37 -1.71 -2.67 -8.82
N ASP A 38 -2.67 -3.58 -8.72
CA ASP A 38 -3.94 -3.49 -9.47
C ASP A 38 -4.87 -2.38 -8.92
N LEU A 39 -4.86 -2.12 -7.61
CA LEU A 39 -5.58 -1.01 -6.97
C LEU A 39 -4.97 0.35 -7.31
N ALA A 40 -3.66 0.40 -7.63
CA ALA A 40 -3.03 1.61 -8.14
C ALA A 40 -3.60 2.00 -9.51
N PHE A 41 -3.89 1.03 -10.39
CA PHE A 41 -4.41 1.25 -11.74
C PHE A 41 -5.92 1.53 -11.83
N ARG A 42 -6.76 0.93 -10.96
CA ARG A 42 -8.24 1.06 -11.10
C ARG A 42 -8.83 2.39 -10.60
N ASN A 43 -8.08 3.19 -9.85
CA ASN A 43 -8.57 4.46 -9.28
C ASN A 43 -8.36 5.68 -10.21
N GLU A 44 -8.00 5.48 -11.48
CA GLU A 44 -7.88 6.55 -12.49
C GLU A 44 -9.25 7.07 -12.98
N ASP A 45 -10.33 6.29 -12.87
CA ASP A 45 -11.59 6.56 -13.60
C ASP A 45 -12.74 7.17 -12.77
N SER A 46 -12.56 7.45 -11.48
CA SER A 46 -13.64 8.00 -10.65
C SER A 46 -13.11 9.06 -9.70
N GLU A 47 -13.21 10.33 -10.10
CA GLU A 47 -13.68 11.46 -9.27
C GLU A 47 -13.22 12.78 -9.90
N THR A 48 -14.05 13.31 -10.81
CA THR A 48 -14.04 14.72 -11.20
C THR A 48 -15.28 15.42 -10.63
N ASP A 49 -14.99 16.46 -9.87
CA ASP A 49 -15.66 17.79 -9.88
C ASP A 49 -17.08 17.91 -9.31
N GLU A 50 -17.20 18.59 -8.18
CA GLU A 50 -18.20 19.66 -7.96
C GLU A 50 -17.64 20.70 -6.97
N GLY A 51 -17.44 21.92 -7.45
CA GLY A 51 -17.23 23.13 -6.64
C GLY A 51 -18.48 24.00 -6.63
N ASP A 52 -18.75 24.64 -5.48
CA ASP A 52 -19.51 25.89 -5.31
C ASP A 52 -19.69 26.15 -3.80
N GLU A 53 -19.90 27.35 -3.24
CA GLU A 53 -19.84 28.74 -3.68
C GLU A 53 -19.70 29.56 -2.38
N ARG A 54 -18.83 30.57 -2.33
CA ARG A 54 -18.69 31.46 -1.17
C ARG A 54 -19.81 32.50 -1.20
N THR A 55 -20.56 32.63 -0.11
CA THR A 55 -21.41 33.81 0.15
C THR A 55 -20.89 34.57 1.36
N GLU A 56 -20.46 35.81 1.10
CA GLU A 56 -20.19 36.85 2.08
C GLU A 56 -21.53 37.44 2.52
N ASP A 57 -21.75 37.65 3.82
CA ASP A 57 -22.81 38.54 4.30
C ASP A 57 -22.26 39.47 5.39
N MET A 58 -22.52 40.76 5.17
CA MET A 58 -22.16 41.90 6.03
C MET A 58 -23.03 41.97 7.29
N ASP A 59 -22.42 42.45 8.37
CA ASP A 59 -23.07 42.83 9.62
C ASP A 59 -23.97 44.08 9.47
N ASP A 60 -25.12 44.11 10.15
CA ASP A 60 -25.59 45.33 10.83
C ASP A 60 -26.55 45.04 12.03
N ASP A 61 -26.51 45.98 12.96
CA ASP A 61 -26.92 46.02 14.37
C ASP A 61 -28.35 45.59 14.77
N THR A 62 -28.50 44.76 15.84
CA THR A 62 -29.40 45.04 16.99
C THR A 62 -29.14 44.10 18.19
N ASP A 63 -28.61 44.66 19.29
CA ASP A 63 -27.91 43.92 20.35
C ASP A 63 -28.76 43.49 21.58
N GLN A 64 -30.08 43.27 21.41
CA GLN A 64 -30.94 42.75 22.51
C GLN A 64 -31.88 41.62 22.11
N SER A 65 -31.99 41.30 20.82
CA SER A 65 -32.78 40.18 20.28
C SER A 65 -31.95 38.91 20.07
N GLN A 66 -30.62 38.99 19.96
CA GLN A 66 -29.77 37.87 19.57
C GLN A 66 -29.71 36.73 20.61
N GLU A 67 -29.83 37.02 21.91
CA GLU A 67 -29.82 35.98 22.95
C GLU A 67 -31.08 35.10 22.97
N LEU A 68 -32.26 35.66 22.68
CA LEU A 68 -33.49 34.87 22.63
C LEU A 68 -33.57 34.05 21.35
N PHE A 69 -33.15 34.62 20.22
CA PHE A 69 -33.11 33.91 18.94
C PHE A 69 -32.03 32.81 18.91
N SER A 70 -30.89 32.99 19.58
CA SER A 70 -29.89 31.92 19.72
C SER A 70 -30.40 30.78 20.60
N LYS A 71 -31.02 31.08 21.76
CA LYS A 71 -31.63 30.07 22.65
C LYS A 71 -32.80 29.32 22.00
N LEU A 72 -33.58 29.97 21.15
CA LEU A 72 -34.66 29.35 20.38
C LEU A 72 -34.12 28.48 19.25
N ARG A 73 -33.13 28.95 18.48
CA ARG A 73 -32.47 28.18 17.40
C ARG A 73 -31.75 26.94 17.93
N ASP A 74 -31.20 27.04 19.14
CA ASP A 74 -30.59 25.91 19.84
C ASP A 74 -31.64 24.90 20.32
N LYS A 75 -32.81 25.37 20.80
CA LYS A 75 -33.94 24.48 21.14
C LYS A 75 -34.52 23.74 19.94
N THR A 76 -34.62 24.40 18.77
CA THR A 76 -35.14 23.75 17.56
C THR A 76 -34.16 22.71 17.02
N LYS A 77 -32.84 23.00 17.00
CA LYS A 77 -31.83 21.98 16.64
C LYS A 77 -31.78 20.80 17.62
N ARG A 78 -32.12 21.02 18.90
CA ARG A 78 -32.15 19.98 19.96
C ARG A 78 -33.28 18.98 19.77
N SER A 79 -34.49 19.41 19.35
CA SER A 79 -35.55 18.45 19.01
C SER A 79 -35.19 17.64 17.78
N ASP A 80 -34.64 18.31 16.76
CA ASP A 80 -34.30 17.67 15.48
C ASP A 80 -33.24 16.57 15.63
N LEU A 81 -32.29 16.72 16.58
CA LEU A 81 -31.25 15.71 16.80
C LEU A 81 -31.78 14.48 17.56
N ARG A 82 -32.62 14.71 18.58
CA ARG A 82 -33.28 13.64 19.34
C ARG A 82 -34.17 12.82 18.42
N ASP A 83 -34.98 13.48 17.60
CA ASP A 83 -35.92 12.81 16.71
C ASP A 83 -35.18 12.00 15.64
N LYS A 84 -34.08 12.52 15.08
CA LYS A 84 -33.20 11.76 14.16
C LYS A 84 -32.58 10.51 14.78
N ILE A 85 -32.16 10.58 16.04
CA ILE A 85 -31.54 9.44 16.73
C ILE A 85 -32.59 8.37 17.06
N VAL A 86 -33.77 8.78 17.51
CA VAL A 86 -34.90 7.86 17.75
C VAL A 86 -35.36 7.21 16.45
N GLU A 87 -35.38 7.95 15.32
CA GLU A 87 -35.69 7.39 14.00
C GLU A 87 -34.59 6.45 13.46
N SER A 88 -33.34 6.64 13.88
CA SER A 88 -32.21 5.86 13.36
C SER A 88 -32.22 4.38 13.79
N SER A 89 -32.93 4.03 14.87
CA SER A 89 -32.94 2.68 15.41
C SER A 89 -34.29 2.32 16.00
N THR A 90 -34.78 1.13 15.66
CA THR A 90 -36.07 0.60 16.14
C THR A 90 -36.11 0.30 17.64
N TYR A 91 -34.96 0.35 18.31
CA TYR A 91 -34.82 0.00 19.73
C TYR A 91 -34.59 1.22 20.62
N VAL A 92 -34.38 2.41 20.07
CA VAL A 92 -34.13 3.64 20.85
C VAL A 92 -35.46 4.31 21.15
N THR A 93 -35.74 4.59 22.43
CA THR A 93 -36.99 5.23 22.86
C THR A 93 -36.81 6.68 23.32
N ASP A 94 -35.69 6.98 23.97
CA ASP A 94 -35.33 8.34 24.39
C ASP A 94 -33.83 8.58 24.25
N TYR A 95 -33.48 9.84 24.03
CA TYR A 95 -32.11 10.32 23.91
C TYR A 95 -31.98 11.69 24.58
N GLN A 96 -31.03 11.82 25.52
CA GLN A 96 -30.71 13.06 26.21
C GLN A 96 -29.20 13.27 26.24
N PHE A 97 -28.75 14.48 25.93
CA PHE A 97 -27.35 14.85 25.95
C PHE A 97 -27.16 16.17 26.70
N ASP A 98 -26.11 16.25 27.53
CA ASP A 98 -25.78 17.47 28.26
C ASP A 98 -25.16 18.52 27.32
N HIS A 99 -25.98 19.32 26.66
CA HIS A 99 -25.48 20.41 25.83
C HIS A 99 -24.87 21.58 26.62
N THR A 100 -25.04 21.63 27.95
CA THR A 100 -24.52 22.73 28.78
C THR A 100 -23.08 22.50 29.23
N ASN A 101 -22.75 21.31 29.71
CA ASN A 101 -21.40 20.97 30.16
C ASN A 101 -20.76 19.82 29.38
N SER A 102 -21.47 19.18 28.45
CA SER A 102 -21.00 18.05 27.63
C SER A 102 -20.45 16.88 28.45
N ARG A 103 -21.08 16.59 29.60
CA ARG A 103 -20.56 15.59 30.55
C ARG A 103 -21.18 14.20 30.43
N TRP A 104 -22.41 14.10 29.96
CA TRP A 104 -23.15 12.84 29.94
C TRP A 104 -24.08 12.76 28.73
N CYS A 105 -24.40 11.52 28.37
CA CYS A 105 -25.29 11.14 27.30
C CYS A 105 -26.10 9.94 27.78
N ASP A 106 -27.42 10.08 27.84
CA ASP A 106 -28.34 9.04 28.27
C ASP A 106 -29.17 8.57 27.07
N ILE A 107 -29.14 7.26 26.82
CA ILE A 107 -29.87 6.60 25.73
C ILE A 107 -30.75 5.52 26.35
N GLU A 108 -32.06 5.60 26.13
CA GLU A 108 -33.00 4.57 26.55
C GLU A 108 -33.25 3.59 25.41
N LEU A 109 -33.02 2.30 25.68
CA LEU A 109 -33.23 1.22 24.74
C LEU A 109 -34.36 0.30 25.21
N GLN A 110 -35.34 0.05 24.34
CA GLN A 110 -36.44 -0.87 24.59
C GLN A 110 -36.33 -2.11 23.71
N PHE A 111 -36.26 -3.27 24.34
CA PHE A 111 -36.20 -4.57 23.66
C PHE A 111 -37.51 -5.35 23.86
N PRO A 112 -37.92 -6.19 22.89
CA PRO A 112 -39.05 -7.10 23.06
C PRO A 112 -38.86 -8.06 24.24
N ALA A 113 -39.95 -8.44 24.91
CA ALA A 113 -39.92 -9.34 26.06
C ALA A 113 -39.39 -10.76 25.76
N ASP A 114 -39.39 -11.17 24.48
CA ASP A 114 -38.84 -12.45 24.01
C ASP A 114 -37.31 -12.42 23.82
N SER A 115 -36.68 -11.24 24.00
CA SER A 115 -35.23 -11.11 23.87
C SER A 115 -34.49 -11.86 25.00
N LYS A 116 -33.46 -12.61 24.61
CA LYS A 116 -32.55 -13.26 25.57
C LYS A 116 -31.74 -12.22 26.33
N LYS A 117 -31.22 -12.58 27.50
CA LYS A 117 -30.34 -11.72 28.29
C LYS A 117 -29.14 -11.24 27.46
N LEU A 118 -29.06 -9.94 27.21
CA LEU A 118 -27.96 -9.29 26.49
C LEU A 118 -26.95 -8.71 27.49
N LEU A 119 -25.66 -8.88 27.20
CA LEU A 119 -24.58 -8.19 27.91
C LEU A 119 -24.35 -6.82 27.26
N LEU A 120 -25.27 -5.88 27.50
CA LEU A 120 -25.22 -4.54 26.89
C LEU A 120 -23.93 -3.79 27.20
N LEU A 121 -23.33 -3.98 28.38
CA LEU A 121 -22.07 -3.34 28.73
C LEU A 121 -20.95 -3.72 27.76
N SER A 122 -20.77 -5.02 27.47
CA SER A 122 -19.73 -5.48 26.54
C SER A 122 -19.98 -4.99 25.11
N LEU A 123 -21.24 -4.98 24.68
CA LEU A 123 -21.61 -4.45 23.36
C LEU A 123 -21.38 -2.94 23.27
N ALA A 124 -21.69 -2.19 24.32
CA ALA A 124 -21.44 -0.75 24.40
C ALA A 124 -19.93 -0.45 24.42
N GLU A 125 -19.13 -1.21 25.18
CA GLU A 125 -17.66 -1.08 25.18
C GLU A 125 -17.08 -1.33 23.78
N ASP A 126 -17.56 -2.36 23.07
CA ASP A 126 -17.11 -2.65 21.71
C ASP A 126 -17.58 -1.60 20.70
N ALA A 127 -18.79 -1.07 20.86
CA ALA A 127 -19.31 0.02 20.04
C ALA A 127 -18.50 1.30 20.25
N CYS A 128 -18.19 1.66 21.50
CA CYS A 128 -17.37 2.81 21.84
C CYS A 128 -15.97 2.73 21.21
N LYS A 129 -15.34 1.55 21.18
CA LYS A 129 -14.02 1.36 20.55
C LYS A 129 -14.03 1.52 19.03
N LYS A 130 -15.16 1.22 18.38
CA LYS A 130 -15.33 1.29 16.92
C LYS A 130 -15.87 2.63 16.45
N THR A 131 -16.44 3.43 17.34
CA THR A 131 -17.08 4.68 16.97
C THR A 131 -16.03 5.76 16.78
N VAL A 132 -15.87 6.21 15.54
CA VAL A 132 -14.96 7.30 15.19
C VAL A 132 -15.69 8.63 15.31
N ILE A 133 -15.18 9.53 16.15
CA ILE A 133 -15.72 10.89 16.31
C ILE A 133 -15.26 11.79 15.16
N ARG A 134 -13.95 11.75 14.86
CA ARG A 134 -13.32 12.48 13.76
C ARG A 134 -12.03 11.75 13.38
N GLU A 135 -11.87 11.49 12.09
CA GLU A 135 -10.64 10.96 11.53
C GLU A 135 -10.36 11.63 10.19
N VAL A 136 -9.09 11.61 9.79
CA VAL A 136 -8.70 11.85 8.41
C VAL A 136 -8.47 10.47 7.80
N SER A 137 -9.17 10.18 6.70
CA SER A 137 -9.09 8.85 6.07
C SER A 137 -7.64 8.45 5.80
N GLY A 138 -7.25 7.24 6.23
CA GLY A 138 -5.89 6.72 6.01
C GLY A 138 -4.82 7.28 6.95
N ILE A 139 -5.18 8.06 7.96
CA ILE A 139 -4.26 8.55 9.00
C ILE A 139 -4.83 8.19 10.38
N ASN A 140 -4.08 7.37 11.12
CA ASN A 140 -4.51 6.89 12.44
C ASN A 140 -4.09 7.85 13.55
N LYS A 141 -2.88 8.39 13.46
CA LYS A 141 -2.29 9.22 14.50
C LYS A 141 -1.32 10.22 13.89
N SER A 142 -1.19 11.38 14.52
CA SER A 142 -0.17 12.37 14.19
C SER A 142 0.54 12.83 15.45
N TYR A 143 1.86 13.01 15.39
CA TYR A 143 2.64 13.54 16.51
C TYR A 143 3.74 14.49 16.01
N PRO A 144 4.05 15.55 16.76
CA PRO A 144 5.14 16.45 16.40
C PRO A 144 6.49 15.76 16.63
N ILE A 145 7.41 15.95 15.69
CA ILE A 145 8.81 15.55 15.80
C ILE A 145 9.66 16.83 15.86
N THR A 146 10.51 16.91 16.87
CA THR A 146 11.59 17.90 16.95
C THR A 146 12.87 17.31 16.38
N SER A 147 13.55 18.10 15.54
CA SER A 147 14.87 17.77 15.02
C SER A 147 15.92 17.88 16.13
N ASP A 148 16.72 16.83 16.34
CA ASP A 148 17.83 16.82 17.30
C ASP A 148 19.12 17.50 16.78
N ILE A 149 19.05 18.11 15.59
CA ILE A 149 20.18 18.75 14.92
C ILE A 149 20.37 20.17 15.48
N GLU A 150 21.58 20.47 15.97
CA GLU A 150 21.93 21.81 16.45
C GLU A 150 21.71 22.87 15.37
N GLY A 151 20.77 23.80 15.63
CA GLY A 151 20.45 24.91 14.73
C GLY A 151 19.30 24.65 13.75
N ASP A 152 18.76 23.43 13.71
CA ASP A 152 17.53 23.17 12.95
C ASP A 152 16.29 23.58 13.77
N THR A 153 15.54 24.52 13.24
CA THR A 153 14.28 25.03 13.83
C THR A 153 13.05 24.49 13.09
N SER A 154 13.25 23.51 12.20
CA SER A 154 12.17 22.88 11.46
C SER A 154 11.19 22.19 12.40
N LYS A 155 9.90 22.44 12.18
CA LYS A 155 8.81 21.78 12.90
C LYS A 155 8.21 20.76 11.95
N THR A 156 8.38 19.48 12.28
CA THR A 156 7.88 18.38 11.46
C THR A 156 6.77 17.66 12.23
N ILE A 157 5.76 17.17 11.52
CA ILE A 157 4.72 16.30 12.07
C ILE A 157 4.87 14.95 11.39
N ALA A 158 4.96 13.89 12.17
CA ALA A 158 4.86 12.53 11.64
C ALA A 158 3.45 12.00 11.79
N THR A 159 3.02 11.23 10.79
CA THR A 159 1.72 10.57 10.75
C THR A 159 1.91 9.06 10.70
N GLU A 160 1.12 8.34 11.49
CA GLU A 160 0.91 6.90 11.32
C GLU A 160 -0.19 6.72 10.26
N GLY A 161 0.21 6.32 9.06
CA GLY A 161 -0.66 6.23 7.89
C GLY A 161 -0.31 7.28 6.83
N VAL A 162 -0.74 7.01 5.59
CA VAL A 162 -0.38 7.77 4.40
C VAL A 162 -1.64 8.14 3.61
N ASN A 163 -1.91 9.44 3.49
CA ASN A 163 -2.91 9.95 2.56
C ASN A 163 -2.55 11.36 2.09
N PHE A 164 -1.85 11.43 0.95
CA PHE A 164 -1.39 12.70 0.39
C PHE A 164 -2.55 13.64 0.03
N ARG A 165 -3.62 13.12 -0.58
CA ARG A 165 -4.77 13.94 -1.01
C ARG A 165 -5.42 14.68 0.14
N GLN A 166 -5.59 14.00 1.28
CA GLN A 166 -6.15 14.63 2.48
C GLN A 166 -5.19 15.63 3.11
N ILE A 167 -3.88 15.36 3.10
CA ILE A 167 -2.88 16.28 3.65
C ILE A 167 -2.78 17.56 2.80
N TRP A 168 -2.96 17.48 1.48
CA TRP A 168 -2.92 18.64 0.59
C TRP A 168 -4.04 19.67 0.87
N LEU A 169 -5.12 19.28 1.55
CA LEU A 169 -6.19 20.20 1.96
C LEU A 169 -5.77 21.12 3.12
N TYR A 170 -4.62 20.87 3.74
CA TYR A 170 -4.06 21.64 4.85
C TYR A 170 -2.86 22.50 4.40
N ASP A 171 -2.92 23.06 3.19
CA ASP A 171 -1.87 23.89 2.57
C ASP A 171 -1.61 25.20 3.32
N ASP A 172 -2.57 25.64 4.12
CA ASP A 172 -2.50 26.79 5.01
C ASP A 172 -1.59 26.56 6.23
N ILE A 173 -1.39 25.29 6.62
CA ILE A 173 -0.63 24.91 7.83
C ILE A 173 0.63 24.12 7.46
N ILE A 174 0.63 23.37 6.35
CA ILE A 174 1.69 22.42 5.96
C ILE A 174 2.29 22.83 4.61
N ASP A 175 3.62 22.86 4.53
CA ASP A 175 4.34 23.05 3.26
C ASP A 175 4.27 21.76 2.42
N ILE A 176 3.36 21.75 1.44
CA ILE A 176 3.08 20.59 0.57
C ILE A 176 4.33 20.10 -0.19
N ASN A 177 5.26 21.01 -0.51
CA ASN A 177 6.46 20.67 -1.29
C ASN A 177 7.52 19.91 -0.48
N LYS A 178 7.33 19.79 0.84
CA LYS A 178 8.26 19.10 1.74
C LYS A 178 7.68 17.83 2.36
N ILE A 179 6.48 17.42 1.95
CA ILE A 179 5.87 16.18 2.44
C ILE A 179 6.71 15.00 1.95
N TYR A 180 6.98 14.07 2.86
CA TYR A 180 7.72 12.85 2.61
C TYR A 180 6.95 11.66 3.21
N SER A 181 7.05 10.49 2.58
CA SER A 181 6.54 9.23 3.08
C SER A 181 7.58 8.13 2.90
N ASN A 182 7.54 7.12 3.76
CA ASN A 182 8.29 5.89 3.60
C ASN A 182 7.56 4.85 2.71
N ASP A 183 6.31 5.11 2.33
CA ASP A 183 5.55 4.27 1.40
C ASP A 183 5.90 4.64 -0.06
N ILE A 184 6.75 3.81 -0.67
CA ILE A 184 7.23 3.99 -2.04
C ILE A 184 6.08 3.88 -3.06
N ALA A 185 5.09 3.01 -2.83
CA ALA A 185 3.97 2.81 -3.74
C ALA A 185 3.04 4.03 -3.71
N ALA A 186 2.78 4.59 -2.53
CA ALA A 186 2.00 5.82 -2.39
C ALA A 186 2.72 7.03 -3.02
N ILE A 187 4.05 7.10 -2.93
CA ILE A 187 4.84 8.13 -3.62
C ILE A 187 4.76 7.95 -5.14
N LEU A 188 4.95 6.73 -5.64
CA LEU A 188 4.87 6.42 -7.07
C LEU A 188 3.52 6.86 -7.64
N LYS A 189 2.42 6.54 -6.94
CA LYS A 189 1.06 6.86 -7.36
C LYS A 189 0.76 8.37 -7.44
N ASN A 190 1.33 9.17 -6.54
CA ASN A 190 0.98 10.60 -6.41
C ASN A 190 2.02 11.56 -7.01
N TYR A 191 3.32 11.21 -6.95
CA TYR A 191 4.44 12.05 -7.38
C TYR A 191 5.24 11.46 -8.56
N GLY A 192 4.98 10.22 -8.95
CA GLY A 192 5.59 9.56 -10.11
C GLY A 192 6.92 8.84 -9.82
N VAL A 193 7.50 8.27 -10.87
CA VAL A 193 8.58 7.28 -10.78
C VAL A 193 9.90 7.82 -10.25
N GLU A 194 10.29 9.06 -10.61
CA GLU A 194 11.55 9.64 -10.12
C GLU A 194 11.48 9.99 -8.62
N ALA A 195 10.30 10.40 -8.13
CA ALA A 195 10.09 10.61 -6.71
C ALA A 195 10.19 9.28 -5.94
N ALA A 196 9.58 8.21 -6.48
CA ALA A 196 9.67 6.86 -5.92
C ALA A 196 11.11 6.33 -5.92
N ARG A 197 11.86 6.53 -7.01
CA ARG A 197 13.29 6.21 -7.10
C ARG A 197 14.10 6.93 -6.02
N GLY A 198 13.87 8.23 -5.84
CA GLY A 198 14.51 9.01 -4.78
C GLY A 198 14.18 8.50 -3.38
N ALA A 199 12.92 8.12 -3.14
CA ALA A 199 12.46 7.53 -1.90
C ALA A 199 13.15 6.18 -1.62
N ILE A 200 13.24 5.28 -2.61
CA ILE A 200 13.96 3.99 -2.48
C ILE A 200 15.40 4.21 -2.03
N MET A 201 16.11 5.14 -2.68
CA MET A 201 17.50 5.43 -2.32
C MET A 201 17.63 5.95 -0.89
N LYS A 202 16.70 6.81 -0.46
CA LYS A 202 16.68 7.38 0.89
C LYS A 202 16.35 6.33 1.94
N GLU A 203 15.29 5.56 1.76
CA GLU A 203 14.87 4.51 2.72
C GLU A 203 15.96 3.44 2.91
N ILE A 204 16.58 2.96 1.81
CA ILE A 204 17.68 1.99 1.93
C ILE A 204 18.88 2.61 2.65
N SER A 205 19.21 3.87 2.35
CA SER A 205 20.28 4.59 3.02
C SER A 205 20.00 4.75 4.53
N ASP A 206 18.78 5.10 4.90
CA ASP A 206 18.37 5.34 6.29
C ASP A 206 18.42 4.04 7.11
N VAL A 207 18.06 2.89 6.51
CA VAL A 207 18.23 1.57 7.13
C VAL A 207 19.70 1.26 7.42
N PHE A 208 20.60 1.47 6.45
CA PHE A 208 22.04 1.22 6.68
C PHE A 208 22.66 2.21 7.68
N ALA A 209 22.22 3.47 7.65
CA ALA A 209 22.68 4.52 8.55
C ALA A 209 22.37 4.18 10.02
N ALA A 210 21.22 3.59 10.30
CA ALA A 210 20.84 3.14 11.65
C ALA A 210 21.84 2.12 12.25
N TYR A 211 22.52 1.34 11.40
CA TYR A 211 23.55 0.38 11.81
C TYR A 211 24.98 0.89 11.62
N SER A 212 25.16 2.18 11.32
CA SER A 212 26.47 2.79 11.03
C SER A 212 27.22 2.13 9.87
N ILE A 213 26.48 1.57 8.90
CA ILE A 213 27.03 0.97 7.69
C ILE A 213 27.04 2.04 6.60
N ASN A 214 28.22 2.33 6.05
CA ASN A 214 28.35 3.28 4.96
C ASN A 214 28.37 2.54 3.62
N VAL A 215 27.39 2.81 2.76
CA VAL A 215 27.26 2.24 1.42
C VAL A 215 27.46 3.35 0.40
N ASP A 216 28.30 3.13 -0.62
CA ASP A 216 28.48 4.10 -1.70
C ASP A 216 27.13 4.34 -2.41
N PRO A 217 26.68 5.60 -2.56
CA PRO A 217 25.41 5.93 -3.23
C PRO A 217 25.28 5.36 -4.64
N ARG A 218 26.38 5.06 -5.33
CA ARG A 218 26.38 4.42 -6.66
C ARG A 218 25.70 3.05 -6.63
N HIS A 219 25.88 2.28 -5.54
CA HIS A 219 25.20 0.99 -5.39
C HIS A 219 23.69 1.18 -5.23
N LEU A 220 23.27 2.14 -4.40
CA LEU A 220 21.87 2.45 -4.15
C LEU A 220 21.17 2.97 -5.41
N THR A 221 21.88 3.82 -6.18
CA THR A 221 21.39 4.38 -7.44
C THR A 221 21.10 3.27 -8.45
N LEU A 222 22.03 2.32 -8.62
CA LEU A 222 21.85 1.21 -9.55
C LEU A 222 20.67 0.30 -9.17
N VAL A 223 20.50 0.05 -7.86
CA VAL A 223 19.38 -0.74 -7.34
C VAL A 223 18.06 -0.01 -7.60
N ALA A 224 17.96 1.26 -7.22
CA ALA A 224 16.75 2.06 -7.43
C ALA A 224 16.38 2.18 -8.92
N ASP A 225 17.38 2.37 -9.80
CA ASP A 225 17.18 2.41 -11.26
C ASP A 225 16.63 1.08 -11.78
N TYR A 226 17.19 -0.05 -11.33
CA TYR A 226 16.69 -1.36 -11.73
C TYR A 226 15.29 -1.67 -11.18
N MET A 227 14.93 -1.12 -10.02
CA MET A 227 13.57 -1.26 -9.48
C MET A 227 12.56 -0.38 -10.21
N THR A 228 12.98 0.65 -10.96
CA THR A 228 12.09 1.68 -11.51
C THR A 228 12.16 1.87 -13.02
N PHE A 229 13.04 1.16 -13.74
CA PHE A 229 13.25 1.37 -15.18
C PHE A 229 12.02 1.09 -16.07
N GLU A 230 11.06 0.30 -15.59
CA GLU A 230 9.80 0.00 -16.31
C GLU A 230 8.71 1.06 -16.06
N GLY A 231 9.01 2.12 -15.27
CA GLY A 231 8.04 3.12 -14.85
C GLY A 231 7.19 2.71 -13.65
N THR A 232 7.41 1.50 -13.11
CA THR A 232 6.68 0.90 -11.99
C THR A 232 7.63 0.62 -10.82
N PHE A 233 7.10 0.18 -9.67
CA PHE A 233 7.90 -0.31 -8.55
C PHE A 233 8.08 -1.83 -8.67
N LYS A 234 9.26 -2.25 -9.12
CA LYS A 234 9.61 -3.65 -9.39
C LYS A 234 10.43 -4.27 -8.25
N PRO A 235 9.88 -5.23 -7.49
CA PRO A 235 10.63 -5.92 -6.45
C PRO A 235 11.62 -6.96 -7.01
N PHE A 236 12.61 -7.34 -6.21
CA PHE A 236 13.54 -8.44 -6.52
C PHE A 236 12.99 -9.81 -6.07
N ASN A 237 11.82 -10.19 -6.59
CA ASN A 237 11.18 -11.49 -6.34
C ASN A 237 10.81 -12.20 -7.66
N ARG A 238 10.12 -13.34 -7.58
CA ARG A 238 9.64 -14.10 -8.75
C ARG A 238 8.80 -13.27 -9.71
N MET A 239 7.93 -12.41 -9.17
CA MET A 239 7.04 -11.55 -9.94
C MET A 239 7.82 -10.47 -10.69
N GLY A 240 8.79 -9.83 -10.04
CA GLY A 240 9.71 -8.92 -10.72
C GLY A 240 10.57 -9.64 -11.76
N LEU A 241 11.03 -10.86 -11.50
CA LEU A 241 11.85 -11.60 -12.46
C LEU A 241 11.06 -12.06 -13.69
N ALA A 242 9.74 -12.24 -13.57
CA ALA A 242 8.88 -12.71 -14.67
C ALA A 242 8.87 -11.77 -15.88
N SER A 243 9.11 -10.46 -15.70
CA SER A 243 9.22 -9.52 -16.82
C SER A 243 10.58 -9.53 -17.53
N ASN A 244 11.57 -10.28 -17.04
CA ASN A 244 12.87 -10.42 -17.73
C ASN A 244 12.75 -11.25 -19.02
N SER A 245 13.58 -10.92 -20.01
CA SER A 245 13.50 -11.49 -21.37
C SER A 245 14.09 -12.88 -21.56
N SER A 246 14.81 -13.44 -20.57
CA SER A 246 15.52 -14.72 -20.71
C SER A 246 14.80 -15.84 -19.96
N PRO A 247 14.15 -16.79 -20.67
CA PRO A 247 13.56 -17.98 -20.05
C PRO A 247 14.55 -18.79 -19.20
N PHE A 248 15.82 -18.91 -19.62
CA PHE A 248 16.82 -19.62 -18.82
C PHE A 248 17.16 -18.90 -17.53
N LEU A 249 17.18 -17.57 -17.52
CA LEU A 249 17.34 -16.80 -16.29
C LEU A 249 16.18 -17.08 -15.32
N GLN A 250 14.95 -17.00 -15.80
CA GLN A 250 13.73 -17.27 -15.01
C GLN A 250 13.74 -18.69 -14.43
N MET A 251 13.98 -19.69 -15.29
CA MET A 251 14.04 -21.11 -14.90
C MET A 251 15.13 -21.41 -13.87
N SER A 252 16.25 -20.67 -13.90
CA SER A 252 17.40 -20.86 -12.99
C SER A 252 17.21 -20.24 -11.61
N PHE A 253 16.23 -19.35 -11.45
CA PHE A 253 15.95 -18.69 -10.17
C PHE A 253 15.07 -19.57 -9.29
N GLU A 254 13.81 -19.79 -9.69
CA GLU A 254 12.87 -20.68 -9.01
C GLU A 254 11.71 -21.09 -9.93
N SER A 255 10.82 -21.98 -9.46
CA SER A 255 9.62 -22.41 -10.21
C SER A 255 9.93 -22.89 -11.65
N THR A 256 11.03 -23.63 -11.83
CA THR A 256 11.61 -24.01 -13.13
C THR A 256 10.59 -24.57 -14.13
N CYS A 257 9.79 -25.55 -13.71
CA CYS A 257 8.84 -26.20 -14.60
C CYS A 257 7.66 -25.28 -14.98
N ASN A 258 7.29 -24.31 -14.15
CA ASN A 258 6.28 -23.30 -14.50
C ASN A 258 6.80 -22.38 -15.59
N PHE A 259 7.99 -21.78 -15.39
CA PHE A 259 8.57 -20.90 -16.41
C PHE A 259 8.88 -21.65 -17.71
N LEU A 260 9.28 -22.93 -17.64
CA LEU A 260 9.43 -23.77 -18.82
C LEU A 260 8.09 -23.94 -19.56
N THR A 261 7.02 -24.25 -18.83
CA THR A 261 5.69 -24.43 -19.42
C THR A 261 5.18 -23.13 -20.04
N HIS A 262 5.32 -21.99 -19.36
CA HIS A 262 4.97 -20.70 -19.92
C HIS A 262 5.80 -20.36 -21.16
N ALA A 263 7.11 -20.63 -21.14
CA ALA A 263 7.99 -20.39 -22.28
C ALA A 263 7.62 -21.27 -23.48
N THR A 264 7.29 -22.56 -23.26
CA THR A 264 6.87 -23.45 -24.36
C THR A 264 5.50 -23.09 -24.92
N LEU A 265 4.53 -22.74 -24.06
CA LEU A 265 3.19 -22.30 -24.49
C LEU A 265 3.25 -21.00 -25.28
N ASN A 266 4.10 -20.06 -24.89
CA ASN A 266 4.27 -18.77 -25.56
C ASN A 266 5.25 -18.81 -26.73
N ASN A 267 5.82 -19.99 -27.05
CA ASN A 267 6.86 -20.16 -28.07
C ASN A 267 8.04 -19.17 -27.89
N ALA A 268 8.45 -18.96 -26.63
CA ALA A 268 9.47 -18.00 -26.28
C ALA A 268 10.87 -18.47 -26.73
N THR A 269 11.66 -17.54 -27.26
CA THR A 269 13.05 -17.78 -27.68
C THR A 269 14.02 -17.06 -26.75
N ASP A 270 15.05 -17.74 -26.26
CA ASP A 270 16.11 -17.10 -25.47
C ASP A 270 17.22 -16.57 -26.40
N THR A 271 17.57 -15.28 -26.24
CA THR A 271 18.62 -14.61 -27.02
C THR A 271 20.04 -14.98 -26.58
N LEU A 272 20.18 -15.71 -25.46
CA LEU A 272 21.44 -16.12 -24.85
C LEU A 272 22.34 -14.94 -24.50
N ASN A 273 21.73 -13.80 -24.13
CA ASN A 273 22.48 -12.62 -23.68
C ASN A 273 22.69 -12.64 -22.17
N SER A 274 21.78 -13.24 -21.40
CA SER A 274 21.92 -13.30 -19.94
C SER A 274 23.10 -14.21 -19.54
N PRO A 275 23.84 -13.88 -18.47
CA PRO A 275 24.88 -14.76 -17.94
C PRO A 275 24.37 -16.17 -17.63
N SER A 276 23.18 -16.29 -17.03
CA SER A 276 22.56 -17.58 -16.70
C SER A 276 22.30 -18.43 -17.95
N ALA A 277 21.70 -17.87 -19.00
CA ALA A 277 21.44 -18.60 -20.25
C ALA A 277 22.74 -19.10 -20.91
N ARG A 278 23.79 -18.29 -20.89
CA ARG A 278 25.09 -18.66 -21.46
C ARG A 278 25.75 -19.78 -20.67
N LEU A 279 25.70 -19.73 -19.34
CA LEU A 279 26.23 -20.79 -18.49
C LEU A 279 25.51 -22.12 -18.71
N VAL A 280 24.18 -22.10 -18.81
CA VAL A 280 23.37 -23.31 -19.10
C VAL A 280 23.80 -23.99 -20.41
N LEU A 281 24.17 -23.22 -21.44
CA LEU A 281 24.60 -23.74 -22.74
C LEU A 281 26.12 -23.83 -22.92
N GLY A 282 26.92 -23.55 -21.90
CA GLY A 282 28.38 -23.58 -21.98
C GLY A 282 29.00 -22.51 -22.90
N LYS A 283 28.32 -21.37 -23.10
CA LYS A 283 28.85 -20.21 -23.85
C LYS A 283 29.60 -19.25 -22.93
N VAL A 284 30.59 -18.54 -23.49
CA VAL A 284 31.32 -17.48 -22.77
C VAL A 284 30.37 -16.33 -22.43
N VAL A 285 30.33 -15.88 -21.17
CA VAL A 285 29.50 -14.76 -20.71
C VAL A 285 29.92 -13.43 -21.37
N GLN A 286 28.96 -12.63 -21.83
CA GLN A 286 29.18 -11.29 -22.41
C GLN A 286 29.41 -10.22 -21.33
N GLY A 287 30.39 -10.43 -20.46
CA GLY A 287 30.77 -9.50 -19.41
C GLY A 287 32.28 -9.55 -19.18
N GLY A 288 32.85 -8.45 -18.68
CA GLY A 288 34.29 -8.34 -18.43
C GLY A 288 35.10 -8.60 -19.71
N THR A 289 35.91 -9.66 -19.72
CA THR A 289 36.75 -10.03 -20.88
C THR A 289 35.97 -10.61 -22.06
N GLY A 290 34.71 -11.03 -21.86
CA GLY A 290 33.86 -11.60 -22.92
C GLY A 290 33.04 -10.58 -23.70
N ILE A 291 33.20 -9.27 -23.44
CA ILE A 291 32.45 -8.21 -24.14
C ILE A 291 32.99 -7.89 -25.54
N PHE A 292 34.21 -8.32 -25.86
CA PHE A 292 34.86 -8.08 -27.15
C PHE A 292 35.41 -9.38 -27.74
N GLU A 293 35.58 -9.38 -29.07
CA GLU A 293 36.26 -10.45 -29.79
C GLU A 293 37.72 -10.06 -30.07
N VAL A 294 38.59 -11.06 -30.09
CA VAL A 294 39.98 -10.89 -30.52
C VAL A 294 40.13 -11.50 -31.91
N ARG A 295 40.61 -10.69 -32.86
CA ARG A 295 40.91 -11.16 -34.22
C ARG A 295 42.39 -11.05 -34.48
N GLN A 296 42.96 -12.10 -35.08
CA GLN A 296 44.34 -12.08 -35.54
C GLN A 296 44.39 -11.50 -36.96
N LEU A 297 45.27 -10.51 -37.18
CA LEU A 297 45.53 -9.97 -38.52
C LEU A 297 46.33 -10.99 -39.34
N CYS A 298 45.70 -11.57 -40.36
CA CYS A 298 46.38 -12.40 -41.35
C CYS A 298 47.01 -11.54 -42.44
N LYS A 299 48.32 -11.63 -42.64
CA LYS A 299 49.00 -11.04 -43.80
C LYS A 299 48.76 -11.95 -45.00
N THR A 300 48.12 -11.43 -46.05
CA THR A 300 48.12 -12.06 -47.38
C THR A 300 49.50 -11.89 -48.00
N TYR A 301 50.15 -13.00 -48.32
CA TYR A 301 51.42 -13.07 -49.06
C TYR A 301 51.17 -13.24 -50.55
#